data_AF-A0A6A6P923-F1
#
_entry.id   AF-A0A6A6P923-F1
#
_cell.length_a   1.000
_cell.length_b   1.000
_cell.length_c   1.000
_cell.angle_alpha   90.00
_cell.angle_beta   90.00
_cell.angle_gamma   90.00
#
_symmetry.space_group_name_H-M   'P 1'
#
loop_
_entity.id
_entity.type
_entity.pdbx_description
1 polymer ?
#
loop_
_entity_poly.entity_id
_entity_poly.type
_entity_poly.pdbx_seq_one_letter_code
_entity_poly.pdbx_strand_id
1 'polypeptide(L)'
;MASSLLRQIFARFQAREPTPVFDLENNPWKAKKKWPPDFSKLSHKQQFVLEKRFRRRAKIVYSCPRYQRFMTFFQWGTIISATAYMVLFMDWKDNDRAFNSIRSWYRNLSKSIWTADERKTGQKEDHTR
;
A
#
# COMPACT_ATOMS: atom_id res chain seq x y z
N MET A 1 10.47 -31.91 -5.47
CA MET A 1 11.18 -31.46 -4.24
C MET A 1 10.70 -30.09 -3.72
N ALA A 2 10.35 -29.10 -4.56
CA ALA A 2 9.92 -27.76 -4.11
C ALA A 2 8.46 -27.67 -3.56
N SER A 3 7.64 -28.70 -3.77
CA SER A 3 6.23 -28.74 -3.34
C SER A 3 6.04 -29.03 -1.84
N SER A 4 7.05 -29.59 -1.15
CA SER A 4 6.97 -29.86 0.29
C SER A 4 7.26 -28.62 1.13
N LEU A 5 8.15 -27.73 0.67
CA LEU A 5 8.51 -26.50 1.37
C LEU A 5 7.35 -25.50 1.41
N LEU A 6 6.64 -25.33 0.29
CA LEU A 6 5.45 -24.48 0.24
C LEU A 6 4.31 -25.03 1.12
N ARG A 7 4.11 -26.36 1.14
CA ARG A 7 3.15 -27.00 2.06
C ARG A 7 3.54 -26.81 3.52
N GLN A 8 4.82 -26.92 3.87
CA GLN A 8 5.30 -26.67 5.23
C GLN A 8 5.13 -25.22 5.65
N ILE A 9 5.38 -24.25 4.75
CA ILE A 9 5.18 -22.82 5.04
C ILE A 9 3.69 -22.52 5.27
N PHE A 10 2.81 -23.05 4.43
CA PHE A 10 1.36 -22.88 4.59
C PHE A 10 0.80 -23.59 5.82
N ALA A 11 1.29 -24.81 6.12
CA ALA A 11 0.88 -25.56 7.31
C ALA A 11 1.28 -24.84 8.61
N ARG A 12 2.45 -24.19 8.64
CA ARG A 12 2.89 -23.34 9.76
C ARG A 12 2.01 -22.09 9.95
N PHE A 13 1.41 -21.60 8.87
CA PHE A 13 0.48 -20.47 8.92
C PHE A 13 -0.89 -20.87 9.50
N GLN A 14 -1.39 -22.07 9.17
CA GLN A 14 -2.66 -22.57 9.69
C GLN A 14 -2.55 -23.08 11.13
N ALA A 15 -1.39 -23.62 11.53
CA ALA A 15 -1.12 -24.07 12.90
C ALA A 15 -0.75 -22.92 13.86
N ARG A 16 -0.94 -21.66 13.45
CA ARG A 16 -0.79 -20.53 14.37
C ARG A 16 -1.98 -20.53 15.31
N GLU A 17 -1.78 -21.09 16.49
CA GLU A 17 -2.70 -20.96 17.62
C GLU A 17 -3.18 -19.50 17.71
N PRO A 18 -4.50 -19.26 17.90
CA PRO A 18 -5.00 -17.90 18.10
C PRO A 18 -4.16 -17.28 19.22
N THR A 19 -3.58 -16.11 18.96
CA THR A 19 -2.77 -15.42 19.97
C THR A 19 -3.58 -15.38 21.25
N PRO A 20 -3.04 -15.87 22.38
CA PRO A 20 -3.79 -15.90 23.63
C PRO A 20 -4.35 -14.50 23.87
N VAL A 21 -5.64 -14.45 24.23
CA VAL A 21 -6.31 -13.18 24.56
C VAL A 21 -5.40 -12.45 25.54
N PHE A 22 -5.04 -11.21 25.20
CA PHE A 22 -4.07 -10.43 25.98
C PHE A 22 -4.59 -10.28 27.42
N ASP A 23 -4.04 -11.08 28.33
CA ASP A 23 -4.30 -10.99 29.75
C ASP A 23 -3.15 -10.23 30.42
N LEU A 24 -3.48 -9.10 31.04
CA LEU A 24 -2.55 -8.24 31.74
C LEU A 24 -1.83 -8.98 32.89
N GLU A 25 -2.49 -9.96 33.51
CA GLU A 25 -1.98 -10.65 34.69
C GLU A 25 -1.02 -11.79 34.34
N ASN A 26 -1.24 -12.46 33.21
CA ASN A 26 -0.44 -13.59 32.73
C ASN A 26 0.68 -13.20 31.73
N ASN A 27 0.95 -11.90 31.54
CA ASN A 27 2.00 -11.47 30.61
C ASN A 27 3.41 -11.73 31.20
N PRO A 28 4.28 -12.52 30.51
CA PRO A 28 5.67 -12.77 30.94
C PRO A 28 6.50 -11.49 31.06
N TRP A 29 6.19 -10.48 30.25
CA TRP A 29 6.87 -9.19 30.22
C TRP A 29 5.99 -8.10 30.83
N LYS A 30 5.89 -8.09 32.16
CA LYS A 30 5.10 -7.09 32.88
C LYS A 30 5.70 -5.69 32.74
N ALA A 31 4.86 -4.71 32.45
CA ALA A 31 5.29 -3.31 32.40
C ALA A 31 5.72 -2.85 33.81
N LYS A 32 6.94 -2.30 33.94
CA LYS A 32 7.45 -1.76 35.22
C LYS A 32 6.57 -0.63 35.78
N LYS A 33 5.84 0.06 34.91
CA LYS A 33 4.92 1.14 35.24
C LYS A 33 3.56 0.83 34.64
N LYS A 34 2.53 0.74 35.48
CA LYS A 34 1.15 0.58 35.03
C LYS A 34 0.75 1.80 34.20
N TRP A 35 0.30 1.55 32.98
CA TRP A 35 -0.33 2.52 32.11
C TRP A 35 -1.82 2.14 32.05
N PRO A 36 -2.78 3.06 32.05
CA PRO A 36 -2.69 4.52 32.14
C PRO A 36 -2.25 4.99 33.54
N PRO A 37 -1.61 6.16 33.65
CA PRO A 37 -1.36 6.76 34.95
C PRO A 37 -2.68 7.21 35.59
N ASP A 38 -2.89 6.87 36.87
CA ASP A 38 -4.05 7.33 37.63
C ASP A 38 -3.99 8.85 37.85
N PHE A 39 -4.77 9.63 37.10
CA PHE A 39 -4.74 11.09 37.15
C PHE A 39 -5.10 11.65 38.53
N SER A 40 -5.98 10.99 39.27
CA SER A 40 -6.41 11.41 40.62
C SER A 40 -5.28 11.40 41.66
N LYS A 41 -4.20 10.64 41.42
CA LYS A 41 -3.05 10.53 42.34
C LYS A 41 -1.90 11.46 41.98
N LEU A 42 -1.96 12.11 40.82
CA LEU A 42 -0.91 12.99 40.31
C LEU A 42 -1.14 14.42 40.77
N SER A 43 -0.06 15.11 41.15
CA SER A 43 -0.10 16.56 41.41
C SER A 43 -0.50 17.32 40.14
N HIS A 44 -1.23 18.43 40.30
CA HIS A 44 -1.66 19.28 39.19
C HIS A 44 -0.50 19.69 38.24
N LYS A 45 0.70 19.94 38.80
CA LYS A 45 1.91 20.22 38.01
C LYS A 45 2.29 19.06 37.10
N GLN A 46 2.20 17.82 37.58
CA GLN A 46 2.53 16.62 36.82
C GLN A 46 1.47 16.32 35.75
N GLN A 47 0.19 16.53 36.08
CA GLN A 47 -0.91 16.44 35.11
C GLN A 47 -0.70 17.41 33.94
N PHE A 48 -0.35 18.67 34.23
CA PHE A 48 -0.09 19.68 33.20
C PHE A 48 1.06 19.31 32.25
N VAL A 49 2.15 18.74 32.77
CA VAL A 49 3.27 18.27 31.93
C VAL A 49 2.85 17.12 31.02
N LEU A 50 2.05 16.18 31.53
CA LEU A 50 1.51 15.08 30.75
C LEU A 50 0.57 15.57 29.65
N GLU A 51 -0.34 16.48 29.99
CA GLU A 51 -1.25 17.11 29.04
C GLU A 51 -0.47 17.82 27.92
N LYS A 52 0.54 18.62 28.27
CA LYS A 52 1.40 19.32 27.30
C LYS A 52 2.14 18.33 26.38
N ARG A 53 2.67 17.23 26.95
CA ARG A 53 3.33 16.18 26.17
C ARG A 53 2.36 15.48 25.22
N PHE A 54 1.14 15.20 25.68
CA PHE A 54 0.09 14.59 24.87
C PHE A 54 -0.31 15.49 23.70
N ARG A 55 -0.63 16.77 23.96
CA ARG A 55 -1.00 17.74 22.92
C ARG A 55 0.09 17.89 21.85
N ARG A 56 1.37 17.90 22.25
CA ARG A 56 2.51 17.94 21.32
C ARG A 56 2.58 16.70 20.43
N ARG A 57 2.49 15.50 21.02
CA ARG A 57 2.55 14.23 20.27
C ARG A 57 1.36 14.07 19.34
N ALA A 58 0.16 14.42 19.82
CA ALA A 58 -1.05 14.44 19.01
C ALA A 58 -0.86 15.38 17.80
N LYS A 59 -0.38 16.60 18.01
CA LYS A 59 -0.11 17.54 16.90
C LYS A 59 0.82 16.94 15.85
N ILE A 60 1.89 16.25 16.27
CA ILE A 60 2.84 15.62 15.34
C ILE A 60 2.14 14.53 14.51
N VAL A 61 1.42 13.61 15.16
CA VAL A 61 0.69 12.52 14.48
C VAL A 61 -0.37 13.08 13.53
N TYR A 62 -1.15 14.05 14.00
CA TYR A 62 -2.19 14.70 13.20
C TYR A 62 -1.65 15.68 12.14
N SER A 63 -0.38 16.09 12.21
CA SER A 63 0.25 16.96 11.22
C SER A 63 0.80 16.23 9.99
N CYS A 64 0.96 14.91 10.05
CA CYS A 64 1.50 14.09 8.96
C CYS A 64 0.49 13.20 8.20
N PRO A 65 -0.79 13.57 7.97
CA PRO A 65 -1.75 12.71 7.27
C PRO A 65 -1.50 12.65 5.76
N ARG A 66 -0.87 13.70 5.18
CA ARG A 66 -0.58 13.75 3.75
C ARG A 66 0.50 12.75 3.34
N TYR A 67 1.53 12.61 4.16
CA TYR A 67 2.64 11.69 3.89
C TYR A 67 2.19 10.23 3.89
N GLN A 68 1.38 9.83 4.86
CA GLN A 68 0.82 8.47 4.91
C GLN A 68 -0.07 8.18 3.70
N ARG A 69 -0.97 9.11 3.34
CA ARG A 69 -1.82 8.97 2.14
C ARG A 69 -0.98 8.82 0.87
N PHE A 70 0.05 9.63 0.73
CA PHE A 70 0.98 9.57 -0.41
C PHE A 70 1.69 8.21 -0.50
N MET A 71 2.20 7.69 0.62
CA MET A 71 2.84 6.37 0.65
C MET A 71 1.86 5.26 0.27
N THR A 72 0.59 5.34 0.68
CA THR A 72 -0.44 4.38 0.24
C THR A 72 -0.67 4.46 -1.27
N PHE A 73 -0.76 5.66 -1.85
CA PHE A 73 -0.84 5.80 -3.32
C PHE A 73 0.39 5.25 -4.03
N PHE A 74 1.59 5.46 -3.48
CA PHE A 74 2.83 4.91 -4.02
C PHE A 74 2.88 3.39 -3.96
N GLN A 75 2.38 2.80 -2.88
CA GLN A 75 2.30 1.36 -2.73
C GLN A 75 1.39 0.75 -3.81
N TRP A 76 0.17 1.27 -3.96
CA TRP A 76 -0.76 0.81 -4.99
C TRP A 76 -0.25 1.12 -6.40
N GLY A 77 0.32 2.30 -6.61
CA GLY A 77 0.90 2.71 -7.88
C GLY A 77 2.05 1.80 -8.31
N THR A 78 2.93 1.43 -7.38
CA THR A 78 4.04 0.50 -7.65
C THR A 78 3.51 -0.90 -7.98
N ILE A 79 2.53 -1.41 -7.22
CA ILE A 79 1.92 -2.72 -7.50
C ILE A 79 1.28 -2.73 -8.90
N ILE A 80 0.44 -1.73 -9.20
CA ILE A 80 -0.23 -1.61 -10.50
C ILE A 80 0.79 -1.48 -11.63
N SER A 81 1.83 -0.66 -11.45
CA SER A 81 2.89 -0.46 -12.44
C SER A 81 3.66 -1.76 -12.71
N ALA A 82 4.06 -2.50 -11.67
CA ALA A 82 4.73 -3.78 -11.81
C ALA A 82 3.85 -4.82 -12.53
N THR A 83 2.57 -4.93 -12.13
CA THR A 83 1.62 -5.82 -12.80
C THR A 83 1.39 -5.43 -14.26
N ALA A 84 1.22 -4.14 -14.54
CA ALA A 84 1.07 -3.63 -15.90
C ALA A 84 2.30 -3.95 -16.76
N TYR A 85 3.51 -3.79 -16.22
CA TYR A 85 4.75 -4.18 -16.92
C TYR A 85 4.78 -5.67 -17.24
N MET A 86 4.48 -6.53 -16.26
CA MET A 86 4.46 -7.98 -16.44
C MET A 86 3.45 -8.42 -17.51
N VAL A 87 2.31 -7.76 -17.60
CA VAL A 87 1.24 -8.09 -18.55
C VAL A 87 1.48 -7.48 -19.94
N LEU A 88 1.89 -6.21 -20.02
CA LEU A 88 1.97 -5.47 -21.28
C LEU A 88 3.34 -5.51 -21.95
N PHE A 89 4.44 -5.66 -21.22
CA PHE A 89 5.79 -5.49 -21.77
C PHE A 89 6.68 -6.72 -21.62
N MET A 90 6.48 -7.53 -20.58
CA MET A 90 7.25 -8.76 -20.42
C MET A 90 6.82 -9.80 -21.45
N ASP A 91 7.77 -10.31 -22.23
CA ASP A 91 7.52 -11.35 -23.22
C ASP A 91 7.85 -12.71 -22.62
N TRP A 92 6.83 -13.54 -22.49
CA TRP A 92 6.97 -14.89 -21.93
C TRP A 92 7.25 -15.83 -23.09
N LYS A 93 8.54 -16.12 -23.33
CA LYS A 93 9.07 -16.90 -24.47
C LYS A 93 8.30 -18.18 -24.87
N ASP A 94 7.58 -18.81 -23.95
CA ASP A 94 6.85 -20.06 -24.20
C ASP A 94 5.31 -19.92 -24.27
N ASN A 95 4.72 -18.77 -23.90
CA ASN A 95 3.26 -18.63 -23.76
C ASN A 95 2.72 -17.22 -24.12
N ASP A 96 3.04 -16.74 -25.32
CA ASP A 96 2.56 -15.43 -25.79
C ASP A 96 1.03 -15.28 -25.79
N ARG A 97 0.25 -16.37 -25.77
CA ARG A 97 -1.21 -16.33 -25.92
C ARG A 97 -1.96 -15.75 -24.70
N ALA A 98 -1.40 -15.77 -23.49
CA ALA A 98 -2.17 -15.49 -22.27
C ALA A 98 -2.69 -14.04 -22.20
N PHE A 99 -1.88 -13.06 -22.63
CA PHE A 99 -2.21 -11.62 -22.51
C PHE A 99 -2.28 -10.88 -23.86
N ASN A 100 -2.25 -11.61 -24.97
CA ASN A 100 -2.24 -11.02 -26.31
C ASN A 100 -3.48 -10.16 -26.61
N SER A 101 -4.67 -10.54 -26.14
CA SER A 101 -5.90 -9.75 -26.32
C SER A 101 -5.84 -8.40 -25.58
N ILE A 102 -5.21 -8.38 -24.40
CA ILE A 102 -5.08 -7.17 -23.58
C ILE A 102 -4.00 -6.26 -24.16
N ARG A 103 -2.88 -6.84 -24.61
CA ARG A 103 -1.77 -6.10 -25.25
C ARG A 103 -2.19 -5.48 -26.58
N SER A 104 -2.97 -6.19 -27.41
CA SER A 104 -3.47 -5.66 -28.69
C SER A 104 -4.50 -4.55 -28.48
N TRP A 105 -5.43 -4.71 -27.54
CA TRP A 105 -6.36 -3.66 -27.13
C TRP A 105 -5.62 -2.40 -26.64
N TYR A 106 -4.65 -2.55 -25.74
CA TYR A 106 -3.86 -1.44 -25.23
C TYR A 106 -3.10 -0.72 -26.36
N ARG A 107 -2.48 -1.45 -27.29
CA ARG A 107 -1.79 -0.87 -28.45
C ARG A 107 -2.74 -0.17 -29.41
N ASN A 108 -3.96 -0.69 -29.60
CA ASN A 108 -4.97 -0.03 -30.44
C ASN A 108 -5.48 1.26 -29.79
N LEU A 109 -5.71 1.23 -28.47
CA LEU A 109 -6.09 2.41 -27.69
C LEU A 109 -4.99 3.48 -27.75
N SER A 110 -3.74 3.12 -27.46
CA SER A 110 -2.62 4.08 -27.48
C SER A 110 -2.38 4.67 -28.87
N LYS A 111 -2.48 3.85 -29.93
CA LYS A 111 -2.44 4.34 -31.30
C LYS A 111 -3.59 5.28 -31.61
N SER A 112 -4.82 4.97 -31.19
CA SER A 112 -6.01 5.80 -31.47
C SER A 112 -5.92 7.19 -30.84
N ILE A 113 -5.33 7.29 -29.65
CA ILE A 113 -5.11 8.56 -28.95
C ILE A 113 -4.02 9.37 -29.64
N TRP A 114 -2.92 8.73 -30.04
CA TRP A 114 -1.80 9.44 -30.69
C TRP A 114 -2.06 9.81 -32.16
N THR A 115 -2.84 9.03 -32.91
CA THR A 115 -3.17 9.33 -34.32
C THR A 115 -4.37 10.28 -34.49
N ALA A 116 -5.06 10.65 -33.42
CA ALA A 116 -6.17 11.60 -33.49
C ALA A 116 -5.70 13.03 -33.85
N ASP A 117 -4.46 13.37 -33.52
CA ASP A 117 -3.89 14.70 -33.78
C ASP A 117 -3.43 14.85 -35.24
N GLU A 118 -2.84 13.79 -35.82
CA GLU A 118 -2.38 13.80 -37.21
C GLU A 118 -3.52 14.02 -38.22
N ARG A 119 -4.72 13.49 -37.93
CA ARG A 119 -5.90 13.72 -38.80
C ARG A 119 -6.35 15.18 -38.81
N LYS A 120 -6.18 15.92 -37.70
CA LYS A 120 -6.59 17.32 -37.60
C LYS A 120 -5.63 18.25 -38.33
N THR A 121 -4.35 17.92 -38.38
CA THR A 121 -3.33 18.69 -39.10
C THR A 121 -3.49 18.51 -40.62
N GLY A 122 -3.65 17.27 -41.10
CA GLY A 122 -3.88 17.01 -42.54
C GLY A 122 -5.15 17.65 -43.09
N GLN A 123 -6.26 17.62 -42.33
CA GLN A 123 -7.52 18.24 -42.76
C GLN A 123 -7.46 19.77 -42.83
N LYS A 124 -6.57 20.42 -42.06
CA LYS A 124 -6.33 21.86 -42.17
C LYS A 124 -5.53 22.20 -43.43
N GLU A 125 -4.53 21.40 -43.77
CA GLU A 125 -3.73 21.61 -44.99
C GLU A 125 -4.57 21.42 -46.25
N ASP A 126 -5.46 20.43 -46.28
CA ASP A 126 -6.38 20.19 -47.41
C ASP A 126 -7.47 21.27 -47.55
N HIS A 127 -7.88 21.92 -46.46
CA HIS A 127 -8.87 23.01 -46.51
C HIS A 127 -8.26 24.36 -46.92
N THR A 128 -6.94 24.52 -46.80
CA THR A 128 -6.23 25.76 -47.14
C THR A 128 -5.68 25.76 -48.58
N ARG A 129 -5.86 24.65 -49.32
CA ARG A 129 -5.37 24.46 -50.69
C ARG A 129 -6.49 24.58 -51.72
#